data_AF-B0JKA3-F1
#
_entry.id   AF-B0JKA3-F1
#
_cell.length_a   1.000
_cell.length_b   1.000
_cell.length_c   1.000
_cell.angle_alpha   90.00
_cell.angle_beta   90.00
_cell.angle_gamma   90.00
#
_symmetry.space_group_name_H-M   'P 1'
#
loop_
_entity.id
_entity.type
_entity.pdbx_description
1 polymer ?
#
loop_
_entity_poly.entity_id
_entity_poly.type
_entity_poly.pdbx_seq_one_letter_code
_entity_poly.pdbx_strand_id
1 'polypeptide(L)' 'MVAYYGRLQKGEGRSEALRQIQLGMLKGEKQKHPFYWASFILSGDATSMQFD' A
#
# COMPACT_ATOMS: atom_id res chain seq x y z
N MET A 1 -6.84 0.12 -3.08
CA MET A 1 -6.16 0.97 -2.07
C MET A 1 -6.74 0.83 -0.67
N VAL A 2 -8.04 0.54 -0.46
CA VAL A 2 -8.60 0.32 0.89
C VAL A 2 -7.79 -0.68 1.74
N ALA A 3 -7.32 -1.76 1.13
CA ALA A 3 -6.51 -2.79 1.80
C ALA A 3 -5.20 -2.26 2.41
N TYR A 4 -4.68 -1.09 1.96
CA TYR A 4 -3.51 -0.44 2.57
C TYR A 4 -3.74 -0.09 4.04
N TYR A 5 -4.88 0.53 4.36
CA TYR A 5 -5.21 0.93 5.73
C TYR A 5 -5.37 -0.28 6.67
N GLY A 6 -5.92 -1.38 6.16
CA GLY A 6 -6.00 -2.62 6.92
C GLY A 6 -4.63 -3.23 7.26
N ARG A 7 -3.57 -2.90 6.50
CA ARG A 7 -2.18 -3.30 6.81
C ARG A 7 -1.54 -2.37 7.82
N LEU A 8 -1.81 -1.06 7.71
CA LEU A 8 -1.37 -0.09 8.71
C LEU A 8 -1.93 -0.43 10.09
N GLN A 9 -3.22 -0.75 10.19
CA GLN A 9 -3.86 -1.17 11.44
C GLN A 9 -3.25 -2.44 12.05
N LYS A 10 -2.57 -3.27 11.25
CA LYS A 10 -1.83 -4.45 11.71
C LYS A 10 -0.40 -4.12 12.17
N GLY A 11 -0.02 -2.84 12.16
CA GLY A 11 1.31 -2.37 12.53
C GLY A 11 2.35 -2.48 11.43
N GLU A 12 1.96 -2.78 10.18
CA GLU A 12 2.91 -2.79 9.06
C GLU A 12 3.47 -1.37 8.80
N GLY A 13 4.75 -1.30 8.42
CA GLY A 13 5.37 -0.04 7.99
C GLY A 13 4.66 0.55 6.77
N ARG A 14 4.51 1.88 6.70
CA ARG A 14 3.79 2.54 5.60
C ARG A 14 4.37 2.21 4.22
N SER A 15 5.69 2.17 4.12
CA SER A 15 6.42 1.78 2.90
C SER A 15 6.14 0.34 2.49
N GLU A 16 6.25 -0.60 3.43
CA GLU A 16 6.01 -2.02 3.18
C GLU A 16 4.54 -2.31 2.85
N ALA A 17 3.61 -1.70 3.59
CA ALA A 17 2.18 -1.83 3.34
C ALA A 17 1.82 -1.37 1.92
N LEU A 18 2.33 -0.22 1.47
CA LEU A 18 2.08 0.29 0.11
C LEU A 18 2.68 -0.64 -0.96
N ARG A 19 3.94 -1.05 -0.78
CA ARG A 19 4.63 -1.97 -1.70
C ARG A 19 3.84 -3.25 -1.90
N GLN A 20 3.34 -3.84 -0.82
CA GLN A 20 2.62 -5.10 -0.89
C GLN A 20 1.24 -4.97 -1.55
N ILE A 21 0.58 -3.82 -1.40
CA ILE A 21 -0.65 -3.53 -2.15
C ILE A 21 -0.38 -3.41 -3.65
N GLN A 22 0.68 -2.70 -4.05
CA GLN A 22 1.06 -2.55 -5.47
C GLN A 22 1.44 -3.91 -6.09
N LEU A 23 2.22 -4.74 -5.37
CA LEU A 23 2.55 -6.10 -5.81
C LEU A 23 1.31 -6.99 -5.94
N GLY A 24 0.33 -6.85 -5.03
CA GLY A 24 -0.94 -7.56 -5.12
C GLY A 24 -1.74 -7.15 -6.36
N MET A 25 -1.80 -5.85 -6.66
CA MET A 25 -2.47 -5.33 -7.86
C MET A 25 -1.80 -5.78 -9.14
N LEU A 26 -0.46 -5.85 -9.17
CA LEU A 26 0.31 -6.35 -10.31
C LEU A 26 -0.01 -7.83 -10.64
N LYS A 27 -0.30 -8.63 -9.60
CA LYS A 27 -0.68 -10.05 -9.75
C LYS A 27 -2.14 -10.24 -10.16
N GLY A 28 -3.02 -9.27 -9.91
CA GLY A 28 -4.45 -9.38 -10.22
C GLY A 28 -4.78 -8.93 -11.64
N GLU A 29 -5.54 -9.71 -12.40
CA GLU A 29 -5.87 -9.41 -13.80
C GLU A 29 -6.58 -8.05 -13.98
N LYS A 30 -7.47 -7.69 -13.04
CA LYS A 30 -8.27 -6.47 -13.12
C LYS A 30 -7.49 -5.19 -12.81
N GLN A 31 -6.45 -5.25 -11.98
CA GLN A 31 -5.72 -4.06 -11.52
C GLN A 31 -4.24 -4.03 -11.93
N LYS A 32 -3.80 -4.98 -12.77
CA LYS A 32 -2.41 -5.06 -13.24
C LYS A 32 -1.93 -3.79 -13.94
N HIS A 33 -2.81 -3.12 -14.69
CA HIS A 33 -2.44 -1.94 -15.46
C HIS A 33 -1.97 -0.79 -14.54
N PRO A 34 -0.84 -0.12 -14.83
CA PRO A 34 -0.26 0.94 -13.97
C PRO A 34 -1.22 2.06 -13.61
N PHE A 35 -2.20 2.34 -14.48
CA PHE A 35 -3.30 3.29 -14.23
C PHE A 35 -3.93 3.14 -12.83
N TYR A 36 -4.01 1.93 -12.30
CA TYR A 36 -4.68 1.66 -11.02
C TYR A 36 -3.80 1.85 -9.78
N TRP A 37 -2.47 1.92 -9.92
CA TRP A 37 -1.57 1.86 -8.76
C TRP A 37 -0.36 2.78 -8.81
N ALA A 38 0.05 3.25 -9.99
CA ALA A 38 1.29 4.02 -10.17
C ALA A 38 1.22 5.44 -9.58
N SER A 39 0.02 6.01 -9.43
CA SER A 39 -0.17 7.33 -8.82
C SER A 39 -0.03 7.34 -7.30
N PHE A 40 -0.08 6.17 -6.64
CA PHE A 40 0.06 6.07 -5.20
C PHE A 40 1.54 5.98 -4.82
N ILE A 41 2.08 7.10 -4.35
CA ILE A 41 3.44 7.23 -3.88
C ILE A 41 3.47 7.48 -2.37
N LEU A 42 4.49 6.95 -1.69
CA LEU A 42 4.76 7.32 -0.31
C LEU A 42 5.58 8.62 -0.30
N SER A 43 5.19 9.56 0.56
CA SER A 43 5.97 10.74 0.88
C SER A 43 6.00 10.93 2.39
N GLY A 44 7.17 11.29 2.93
CA GLY A 44 7.39 11.44 4.37
C GLY A 44 7.82 10.15 5.08
N ASP A 45 7.37 9.97 6.32
CA ASP A 45 7.82 8.91 7.22
C ASP A 45 7.35 7.51 6.78
N ALA A 46 8.32 6.61 6.61
CA ALA A 46 8.13 5.26 6.11
C ALA A 46 7.82 4.21 7.18
N THR A 47 7.94 4.54 8.48
CA THR A 47 7.76 3.57 9.57
C THR A 47 6.29 3.24 9.81
N SER A 48 6.03 2.33 10.77
CA SER A 48 4.67 1.97 11.18
C SER A 48 3.90 3.17 11.71
N MET A 49 2.59 3.17 11.46
CA MET A 49 1.69 4.18 11.98
C MET A 49 1.38 3.88 13.45
N GLN A 50 1.48 4.89 14.30
CA GLN A 50 1.00 4.82 15.68
C GLN A 50 -0.49 5.22 15.68
N PHE A 51 -1.31 4.45 16.38
CA PHE A 51 -2.72 4.75 16.61
C PHE A 51 -2.87 4.93 18.12
N ASP A 52 -3.06 6.18 18.53
CA ASP A 52 -3.36 6.55 19.92
C ASP A 52 -4.82 6.23 20.28
#